data_AF-A0A349Q9J4-F1
#
_entry.id   AF-A0A349Q9J4-F1
#
_cell.length_a   1.000
_cell.length_b   1.000
_cell.length_c   1.000
_cell.angle_alpha   90.00
_cell.angle_beta   90.00
_cell.angle_gamma   90.00
#
_symmetry.space_group_name_H-M   'P 1'
#
loop_
_entity.id
_entity.type
_entity.pdbx_description
1 polymer ?
#
loop_
_entity_poly.entity_id
_entity_poly.type
_entity_poly.pdbx_seq_one_letter_code
_entity_poly.pdbx_strand_id
1 'polypeptide(L)'
;EHEHEHEEEHEEEKEEEKDEHVWLSLKNASILCDKIASDLKALDSKNAEKYDKNLAEYKSSLSELDGEYASAVKNAKYNTLVFGDRFPFRYLVDDYNLKYYAAFVGCSAETEASFETIAFLAGKVDELSLPAICTIEGAKHEIAKTVKDNTKTKDQKIVTFDSMQSTTSQDIANGETYLSAMRGNLNSLKTALGE
;
A
#
# COMPACT_ATOMS: atom_id res chain seq x y z
N GLU A 1 -20.61 -1.72 58.90
CA GLU A 1 -20.24 -2.77 57.95
C GLU A 1 -20.59 -2.25 56.58
N HIS A 2 -19.59 -1.90 55.79
CA HIS A 2 -19.74 -1.44 54.41
C HIS A 2 -19.02 -2.47 53.56
N GLU A 3 -19.79 -3.25 52.81
CA GLU A 3 -19.28 -4.15 51.78
C GLU A 3 -18.76 -3.29 50.61
N HIS A 4 -17.50 -3.50 50.26
CA HIS A 4 -16.91 -3.04 49.02
C HIS A 4 -17.14 -4.12 47.96
N GLU A 5 -18.01 -3.83 47.00
CA GLU A 5 -18.04 -4.56 45.72
C GLU A 5 -16.82 -4.15 44.90
N HIS A 6 -16.02 -5.15 44.53
CA HIS A 6 -14.98 -5.05 43.53
C HIS A 6 -15.66 -5.06 42.15
N GLU A 7 -15.61 -3.94 41.43
CA GLU A 7 -15.79 -3.95 39.98
C GLU A 7 -14.50 -4.52 39.35
N GLU A 8 -14.63 -5.68 38.71
CA GLU A 8 -13.59 -6.21 37.83
C GLU A 8 -13.56 -5.37 36.55
N GLU A 9 -12.47 -4.63 36.35
CA GLU A 9 -12.13 -4.04 35.05
C GLU A 9 -11.79 -5.18 34.09
N HIS A 10 -12.71 -5.45 33.16
CA HIS A 10 -12.41 -6.20 31.95
C HIS A 10 -11.44 -5.38 31.10
N GLU A 11 -10.14 -5.65 31.23
CA GLU A 11 -9.16 -5.36 30.18
C GLU A 11 -9.50 -6.25 28.97
N GLU A 12 -10.27 -5.71 28.03
CA GLU A 12 -10.35 -6.28 26.69
C GLU A 12 -8.94 -6.20 26.08
N GLU A 13 -8.26 -7.34 25.99
CA GLU A 13 -7.11 -7.54 25.12
C GLU A 13 -7.53 -7.16 23.69
N LYS A 14 -7.27 -5.91 23.29
CA LYS A 14 -7.32 -5.53 21.88
C LYS A 14 -6.26 -6.36 21.18
N GLU A 15 -6.67 -7.42 20.51
CA GLU A 15 -5.85 -8.08 19.49
C GLU A 15 -5.27 -6.98 18.59
N GLU A 16 -3.94 -6.91 18.49
CA GLU A 16 -3.31 -6.04 17.50
C GLU A 16 -3.84 -6.42 16.13
N GLU A 17 -4.70 -5.57 15.57
CA GLU A 17 -5.31 -5.77 14.26
C GLU A 17 -4.19 -5.86 13.22
N LYS A 18 -4.04 -7.06 12.63
CA LYS A 18 -2.97 -7.33 11.66
C LYS A 18 -3.35 -6.74 10.32
N ASP A 19 -2.45 -5.95 9.73
CA ASP A 19 -2.62 -5.38 8.39
C ASP A 19 -2.84 -6.50 7.35
N GLU A 20 -4.02 -6.51 6.73
CA GLU A 20 -4.45 -7.53 5.79
C GLU A 20 -3.88 -7.36 4.38
N HIS A 21 -3.24 -6.23 4.06
CA HIS A 21 -2.85 -5.84 2.70
C HIS A 21 -1.58 -6.54 2.19
N VAL A 22 -1.42 -7.82 2.53
CA VAL A 22 -0.26 -8.65 2.21
C VAL A 22 0.03 -8.74 0.72
N TRP A 23 -0.99 -8.59 -0.13
CA TRP A 23 -0.87 -8.69 -1.59
C TRP A 23 -0.12 -7.52 -2.23
N LEU A 24 0.03 -6.39 -1.52
CA LEU A 24 0.77 -5.22 -1.99
C LEU A 24 2.30 -5.36 -1.86
N SER A 25 2.77 -6.52 -1.41
CA SER A 25 4.17 -6.95 -1.51
C SER A 25 4.33 -7.98 -2.64
N LEU A 26 5.25 -7.73 -3.57
CA LEU A 26 5.61 -8.68 -4.63
C LEU A 26 6.22 -9.97 -4.06
N LYS A 27 6.93 -9.86 -2.92
CA LYS A 27 7.53 -11.01 -2.23
C LYS A 27 6.45 -11.87 -1.59
N ASN A 28 5.47 -11.27 -0.94
CA ASN A 28 4.31 -11.98 -0.40
C ASN A 28 3.46 -12.58 -1.53
N ALA A 29 3.21 -11.85 -2.62
CA ALA A 29 2.47 -12.36 -3.77
C ALA A 29 3.12 -13.64 -4.34
N SER A 30 4.45 -13.68 -4.41
CA SER A 30 5.21 -14.86 -4.83
C SER A 30 4.93 -16.09 -3.92
N ILE A 31 4.88 -15.88 -2.60
CA ILE A 31 4.53 -16.92 -1.61
C ILE A 31 3.07 -17.36 -1.74
N LEU A 32 2.15 -16.42 -1.94
CA LEU A 32 0.73 -16.71 -2.13
C LEU A 32 0.50 -17.53 -3.41
N CYS A 33 1.21 -17.22 -4.50
CA CYS A 33 1.17 -18.00 -5.73
C CYS A 33 1.65 -19.45 -5.52
N ASP A 34 2.70 -19.67 -4.72
CA ASP A 34 3.16 -21.03 -4.38
C ASP A 34 2.04 -21.83 -3.69
N LYS A 35 1.35 -21.21 -2.73
CA LYS A 35 0.25 -21.85 -2.00
C LYS A 35 -0.94 -22.16 -2.92
N ILE A 36 -1.34 -21.21 -3.76
CA ILE A 36 -2.44 -21.37 -4.72
C ILE A 36 -2.13 -22.52 -5.69
N ALA A 37 -0.94 -22.53 -6.28
CA ALA A 37 -0.54 -23.57 -7.21
C ALA A 37 -0.49 -24.95 -6.53
N SER A 38 0.02 -25.02 -5.29
CA SER A 38 0.02 -26.25 -4.51
C SER A 38 -1.39 -26.81 -4.28
N ASP A 39 -2.34 -25.95 -3.92
CA ASP A 39 -3.72 -26.36 -3.66
C ASP A 39 -4.44 -26.77 -4.95
N LEU A 40 -4.23 -26.03 -6.05
CA LEU A 40 -4.78 -26.38 -7.36
C LEU A 40 -4.25 -27.74 -7.84
N LYS A 41 -2.97 -28.04 -7.63
CA LYS A 41 -2.39 -29.36 -7.95
C LYS A 41 -3.02 -30.50 -7.12
N ALA A 42 -3.32 -30.24 -5.85
CA ALA A 42 -3.95 -31.23 -4.99
C ALA A 42 -5.40 -31.54 -5.41
N LEU A 43 -6.13 -30.52 -5.89
CA LEU A 43 -7.51 -30.64 -6.34
C LEU A 43 -7.64 -31.16 -7.79
N ASP A 44 -6.68 -30.83 -8.66
CA ASP A 44 -6.69 -31.18 -10.08
C ASP A 44 -5.31 -31.68 -10.55
N SER A 45 -4.96 -32.89 -10.10
CA SER A 45 -3.66 -33.52 -10.39
C SER A 45 -3.40 -33.77 -11.87
N LYS A 46 -4.46 -33.85 -12.71
CA LYS A 46 -4.33 -34.01 -14.17
C LYS A 46 -3.68 -32.80 -14.84
N ASN A 47 -3.83 -31.61 -14.25
CA ASN A 47 -3.26 -30.36 -14.76
C ASN A 47 -2.01 -29.91 -13.98
N ALA A 48 -1.41 -30.79 -13.17
CA ALA A 48 -0.35 -30.39 -12.26
C ALA A 48 0.87 -29.73 -12.95
N GLU A 49 1.35 -30.31 -14.05
CA GLU A 49 2.46 -29.74 -14.82
C GLU A 49 2.15 -28.34 -15.38
N LYS A 50 0.88 -28.09 -15.74
CA LYS A 50 0.43 -26.78 -16.22
C LYS A 50 0.49 -25.75 -15.09
N TYR A 51 0.06 -26.11 -13.88
CA TYR A 51 0.15 -25.22 -12.72
C TYR A 51 1.60 -24.92 -12.37
N ASP A 52 2.49 -25.90 -12.39
CA ASP A 52 3.92 -25.71 -12.12
C ASP A 52 4.59 -24.80 -13.16
N LYS A 53 4.28 -25.00 -14.44
CA LYS A 53 4.79 -24.12 -15.52
C LYS A 53 4.30 -22.68 -15.35
N ASN A 54 2.99 -22.50 -15.13
CA ASN A 54 2.41 -21.17 -14.96
C ASN A 54 2.97 -20.45 -13.72
N LEU A 55 3.15 -21.19 -12.62
CA LEU A 55 3.76 -20.66 -11.40
C LEU A 55 5.19 -20.17 -11.66
N ALA A 56 6.01 -20.97 -12.32
CA ALA A 56 7.39 -20.60 -12.63
C ALA A 56 7.46 -19.34 -13.50
N GLU A 57 6.63 -19.26 -14.55
CA GLU A 57 6.55 -18.08 -15.41
C GLU A 57 6.10 -16.84 -14.63
N TYR A 58 5.04 -16.95 -13.82
CA TYR A 58 4.50 -15.82 -13.07
C TYR A 58 5.45 -15.33 -11.97
N LYS A 59 6.12 -16.24 -11.24
CA LYS A 59 7.14 -15.87 -10.25
C LYS A 59 8.34 -15.17 -10.89
N SER A 60 8.71 -15.54 -12.12
CA SER A 60 9.74 -14.83 -12.86
C SER A 60 9.33 -13.38 -13.11
N SER A 61 8.09 -13.12 -13.52
CA SER A 61 7.58 -11.76 -13.72
C SER A 61 7.49 -10.96 -12.42
N LEU A 62 7.08 -11.59 -11.31
CA LEU A 62 7.08 -10.95 -9.98
C LEU A 62 8.50 -10.58 -9.54
N SER A 63 9.46 -11.48 -9.73
CA SER A 63 10.86 -11.24 -9.37
C SER A 63 11.52 -10.17 -10.23
N GLU A 64 11.18 -10.10 -11.51
CA GLU A 64 11.64 -9.03 -12.40
C GLU A 64 11.14 -7.67 -11.91
N LEU A 65 9.83 -7.57 -11.64
CA LEU A 65 9.22 -6.35 -11.14
C LEU A 65 9.74 -5.95 -9.75
N ASP A 66 9.97 -6.91 -8.85
CA ASP A 66 10.61 -6.65 -7.54
C ASP A 66 12.01 -6.05 -7.70
N GLY A 67 12.78 -6.54 -8.67
CA GLY A 67 14.08 -5.97 -9.04
C GLY A 67 13.98 -4.53 -9.57
N GLU A 68 12.93 -4.22 -10.34
CA GLU A 68 12.65 -2.85 -10.81
C GLU A 68 12.31 -1.91 -9.63
N TYR A 69 11.50 -2.36 -8.67
CA TYR A 69 11.20 -1.61 -7.44
C TYR A 69 12.46 -1.34 -6.60
N ALA A 70 13.26 -2.38 -6.34
CA ALA A 70 14.50 -2.25 -5.58
C ALA A 70 15.48 -1.28 -6.26
N SER A 71 15.54 -1.31 -7.59
CA SER A 71 16.37 -0.39 -8.38
C SER A 71 15.87 1.05 -8.30
N ALA A 72 14.56 1.27 -8.40
CA ALA A 72 13.94 2.58 -8.27
C ALA A 72 14.24 3.21 -6.90
N VAL A 73 14.02 2.45 -5.82
CA VAL A 73 14.28 2.91 -4.44
C VAL A 73 15.77 3.19 -4.21
N LYS A 74 16.67 2.35 -4.76
CA LYS A 74 18.11 2.55 -4.63
C LYS A 74 18.60 3.83 -5.32
N ASN A 75 18.01 4.18 -6.46
CA ASN A 75 18.41 5.33 -7.28
C ASN A 75 17.66 6.61 -6.91
N ALA A 76 16.61 6.49 -6.08
CA ALA A 76 15.78 7.60 -5.68
C ALA A 76 16.52 8.66 -4.86
N LYS A 77 16.08 9.91 -5.01
CA LYS A 77 16.56 11.04 -4.20
C LYS A 77 15.94 11.04 -2.80
N TYR A 78 14.72 10.55 -2.68
CA TYR A 78 13.95 10.51 -1.43
C TYR A 78 13.67 9.08 -1.01
N ASN A 79 13.46 8.85 0.29
CA ASN A 79 13.16 7.54 0.87
C ASN A 79 11.89 7.55 1.75
N THR A 80 11.09 8.62 1.65
CA THR A 80 9.93 8.85 2.49
C THR A 80 8.73 9.19 1.62
N LEU A 81 7.59 8.57 1.90
CA LEU A 81 6.30 8.84 1.25
C LEU A 81 5.36 9.55 2.22
N VAL A 82 4.50 10.43 1.71
CA VAL A 82 3.42 11.05 2.48
C VAL A 82 2.11 10.74 1.78
N PHE A 83 1.23 9.99 2.45
CA PHE A 83 -0.10 9.63 1.96
C PHE A 83 -1.15 10.56 2.58
N GLY A 84 -1.80 11.36 1.75
CA GLY A 84 -2.99 12.11 2.12
C GLY A 84 -4.24 11.23 2.04
N ASP A 85 -4.18 10.01 2.59
CA ASP A 85 -5.23 9.00 2.52
C ASP A 85 -4.98 7.86 3.54
N ARG A 86 -5.79 6.79 3.49
CA ARG A 86 -5.48 5.50 4.12
C ARG A 86 -4.21 4.90 3.53
N PHE A 87 -3.60 3.97 4.26
CA PHE A 87 -2.29 3.41 3.92
C PHE A 87 -2.28 1.89 3.91
N PRO A 88 -2.68 1.26 2.78
CA PRO A 88 -2.62 -0.20 2.60
C PRO A 88 -1.23 -0.70 2.16
N PHE A 89 -0.23 0.17 2.02
CA PHE A 89 1.07 -0.17 1.42
C PHE A 89 2.15 -0.55 2.43
N ARG A 90 1.77 -1.04 3.62
CA ARG A 90 2.73 -1.33 4.69
C ARG A 90 3.80 -2.34 4.28
N TYR A 91 3.38 -3.46 3.69
CA TYR A 91 4.33 -4.48 3.25
C TYR A 91 5.26 -3.99 2.13
N LEU A 92 4.78 -3.10 1.25
CA LEU A 92 5.60 -2.49 0.19
C LEU A 92 6.72 -1.63 0.79
N VAL A 93 6.38 -0.75 1.73
CA VAL A 93 7.39 0.12 2.35
C VAL A 93 8.38 -0.67 3.21
N ASP A 94 7.91 -1.71 3.90
CA ASP A 94 8.78 -2.62 4.66
C ASP A 94 9.72 -3.39 3.72
N ASP A 95 9.23 -3.85 2.56
CA ASP A 95 10.02 -4.61 1.59
C ASP A 95 11.24 -3.86 1.04
N TYR A 96 11.13 -2.53 0.94
CA TYR A 96 12.16 -1.66 0.38
C TYR A 96 12.72 -0.66 1.40
N ASN A 97 12.43 -0.84 2.69
CA ASN A 97 12.90 0.00 3.79
C ASN A 97 12.61 1.50 3.59
N LEU A 98 11.41 1.81 3.10
CA LEU A 98 10.90 3.17 2.94
C LEU A 98 10.24 3.64 4.22
N LYS A 99 10.28 4.95 4.46
CA LYS A 99 9.51 5.59 5.53
C LYS A 99 8.19 6.10 4.97
N TYR A 100 7.18 6.22 5.82
CA TYR A 100 5.91 6.80 5.41
C TYR A 100 5.26 7.61 6.53
N TYR A 101 4.40 8.54 6.13
CA TYR A 101 3.38 9.17 6.96
C TYR A 101 2.04 9.09 6.23
N ALA A 102 0.95 8.90 6.95
CA ALA A 102 -0.37 8.76 6.36
C ALA A 102 -1.42 9.55 7.17
N ALA A 103 -2.51 9.95 6.51
CA ALA A 103 -3.62 10.65 7.16
C ALA A 103 -4.38 9.75 8.13
N PHE A 104 -4.47 8.46 7.79
CA PHE A 104 -5.11 7.45 8.63
C PHE A 104 -4.21 6.23 8.80
N VAL A 105 -4.36 5.56 9.94
CA VAL A 105 -3.89 4.19 10.10
C VAL A 105 -4.65 3.27 9.14
N GLY A 106 -4.01 2.19 8.67
CA GLY A 106 -4.50 1.34 7.58
C GLY A 106 -5.95 0.84 7.75
N CYS A 107 -6.36 0.49 8.98
CA CYS A 107 -7.69 -0.06 9.28
C CYS A 107 -8.74 0.99 9.69
N SER A 108 -8.46 2.30 9.57
CA SER A 108 -9.41 3.33 10.00
C SER A 108 -10.63 3.44 9.08
N ALA A 109 -11.83 3.45 9.65
CA ALA A 109 -13.07 3.76 8.93
C ALA A 109 -13.28 5.26 8.68
N GLU A 110 -12.44 6.13 9.28
CA GLU A 110 -12.55 7.58 9.15
C GLU A 110 -12.40 8.04 7.69
N THR A 111 -13.18 9.05 7.31
CA THR A 111 -13.20 9.61 5.95
C THR A 111 -12.72 11.05 5.88
N GLU A 112 -12.57 11.72 7.02
CA GLU A 112 -12.12 13.11 7.12
C GLU A 112 -10.87 13.20 8.01
N ALA A 113 -9.83 13.87 7.52
CA ALA A 113 -8.62 14.10 8.29
C ALA A 113 -8.79 15.34 9.17
N SER A 114 -8.34 15.26 10.42
CA SER A 114 -8.29 16.43 11.31
C SER A 114 -7.39 17.54 10.74
N PHE A 115 -7.62 18.80 11.14
CA PHE A 115 -6.76 19.91 10.76
C PHE A 115 -5.31 19.69 11.22
N GLU A 116 -5.15 19.12 12.42
CA GLU A 116 -3.85 18.75 12.98
C GLU A 116 -3.13 17.73 12.09
N THR A 117 -3.84 16.71 11.60
CA THR A 117 -3.30 15.73 10.65
C THR A 117 -2.86 16.40 9.36
N ILE A 118 -3.70 17.27 8.78
CA ILE A 118 -3.37 17.99 7.53
C ILE A 118 -2.12 18.86 7.73
N ALA A 119 -2.07 19.64 8.79
CA ALA A 119 -0.92 20.50 9.11
C ALA A 119 0.35 19.69 9.35
N PHE A 120 0.25 18.55 10.03
CA PHE A 120 1.36 17.63 10.25
C PHE A 120 1.91 17.08 8.93
N LEU A 121 1.05 16.56 8.05
CA LEU A 121 1.48 16.01 6.76
C LEU A 121 2.08 17.09 5.85
N ALA A 122 1.45 18.26 5.77
CA ALA A 122 1.99 19.40 5.00
C ALA A 122 3.36 19.84 5.54
N GLY A 123 3.50 19.89 6.86
CA GLY A 123 4.76 20.15 7.53
C GLY A 123 5.84 19.12 7.18
N LYS A 124 5.49 17.82 7.11
CA LYS A 124 6.44 16.77 6.70
C LYS A 124 6.85 16.88 5.24
N VAL A 125 5.92 17.22 4.35
CA VAL A 125 6.22 17.48 2.93
C VAL A 125 7.22 18.63 2.80
N ASP A 126 7.00 19.74 3.51
CA ASP A 126 7.90 20.89 3.49
C ASP A 126 9.26 20.59 4.14
N GLU A 127 9.27 19.95 5.32
CA GLU A 127 10.47 19.59 6.09
C GLU A 127 11.42 18.72 5.26
N LEU A 128 10.86 17.73 4.55
CA LEU A 128 11.62 16.77 3.76
C LEU A 128 11.75 17.17 2.28
N SER A 129 11.16 18.31 1.88
CA SER A 129 11.13 18.79 0.50
C SER A 129 10.65 17.73 -0.50
N LEU A 130 9.58 17.01 -0.13
CA LEU A 130 9.06 15.90 -0.92
C LEU A 130 8.40 16.44 -2.20
N PRO A 131 8.61 15.78 -3.35
CA PRO A 131 8.10 16.25 -4.64
C PRO A 131 6.62 15.90 -4.86
N ALA A 132 6.07 14.99 -4.06
CA ALA A 132 4.74 14.47 -4.24
C ALA A 132 4.03 14.16 -2.91
N ILE A 133 2.71 14.13 -3.00
CA ILE A 133 1.78 13.63 -1.99
C ILE A 133 1.02 12.47 -2.62
N CYS A 134 1.05 11.32 -1.95
CA CYS A 134 0.41 10.10 -2.41
C CYS A 134 -1.06 10.03 -1.98
N THR A 135 -1.87 9.30 -2.74
CA THR A 135 -3.28 8.97 -2.45
C THR A 135 -3.57 7.57 -2.99
N ILE A 136 -4.72 6.98 -2.63
CA ILE A 136 -5.18 5.73 -3.22
C ILE A 136 -6.22 5.97 -4.33
N GLU A 137 -6.66 4.91 -5.00
CA GLU A 137 -7.68 4.98 -6.04
C GLU A 137 -8.99 5.65 -5.56
N GLY A 138 -9.67 6.36 -6.46
CA GLY A 138 -10.88 7.13 -6.17
C GLY A 138 -10.88 8.48 -6.88
N ALA A 139 -12.02 9.17 -6.93
CA ALA A 139 -12.15 10.36 -7.78
C ALA A 139 -11.82 11.69 -7.09
N LYS A 140 -11.88 11.75 -5.75
CA LYS A 140 -11.91 13.03 -5.04
C LYS A 140 -10.52 13.47 -4.52
N HIS A 141 -9.74 12.57 -3.92
CA HIS A 141 -8.39 12.86 -3.40
C HIS A 141 -8.32 14.15 -2.53
N GLU A 142 -9.41 14.50 -1.83
CA GLU A 142 -9.55 15.82 -1.19
C GLU A 142 -8.54 16.03 -0.08
N ILE A 143 -8.19 14.99 0.66
CA ILE A 143 -7.20 15.07 1.73
C ILE A 143 -5.81 15.37 1.14
N ALA A 144 -5.37 14.65 0.10
CA ALA A 144 -4.11 14.94 -0.59
C ALA A 144 -4.05 16.36 -1.16
N LYS A 145 -5.16 16.86 -1.75
CA LYS A 145 -5.27 18.26 -2.20
C LYS A 145 -5.16 19.25 -1.04
N THR A 146 -5.87 18.98 0.06
CA THR A 146 -5.87 19.87 1.22
C THR A 146 -4.50 19.91 1.89
N VAL A 147 -3.80 18.79 1.98
CA VAL A 147 -2.40 18.73 2.42
C VAL A 147 -1.52 19.59 1.51
N LYS A 148 -1.62 19.41 0.19
CA LYS A 148 -0.88 20.22 -0.80
C LYS A 148 -1.12 21.71 -0.62
N ASP A 149 -2.37 22.12 -0.46
CA ASP A 149 -2.74 23.54 -0.33
C ASP A 149 -2.22 24.20 0.96
N ASN A 150 -1.86 23.39 1.96
CA ASN A 150 -1.26 23.82 3.23
C ASN A 150 0.28 23.70 3.26
N THR A 151 0.91 23.21 2.20
CA THR A 151 2.38 23.30 2.03
C THR A 151 2.80 24.73 1.68
N LYS A 152 4.09 25.04 1.86
CA LYS A 152 4.64 26.36 1.52
C LYS A 152 4.59 26.65 0.02
N THR A 153 4.97 25.68 -0.80
CA THR A 153 5.16 25.87 -2.25
C THR A 153 3.94 25.49 -3.09
N LYS A 154 3.12 24.53 -2.60
CA LYS A 154 1.88 24.06 -3.25
C LYS A 154 2.08 23.54 -4.67
N ASP A 155 3.29 23.15 -5.02
CA ASP A 155 3.70 22.68 -6.34
C ASP A 155 3.89 21.16 -6.41
N GLN A 156 3.70 20.46 -5.28
CA GLN A 156 3.83 19.00 -5.21
C GLN A 156 2.84 18.30 -6.15
N LYS A 157 3.29 17.21 -6.75
CA LYS A 157 2.42 16.33 -7.54
C LYS A 157 1.51 15.55 -6.59
N ILE A 158 0.27 15.31 -7.01
CA ILE A 158 -0.56 14.28 -6.38
C ILE A 158 -0.39 13.02 -7.20
N VAL A 159 0.03 11.93 -6.57
CA VAL A 159 0.31 10.65 -7.22
C VAL A 159 -0.55 9.56 -6.62
N THR A 160 -1.19 8.77 -7.49
CA THR A 160 -2.12 7.72 -7.06
C THR A 160 -1.42 6.38 -7.03
N PHE A 161 -1.59 5.63 -5.95
CA PHE A 161 -1.25 4.22 -5.86
C PHE A 161 -2.55 3.41 -5.88
N ASP A 162 -2.58 2.34 -6.66
CA ASP A 162 -3.68 1.39 -6.73
C ASP A 162 -3.52 0.31 -5.65
N SER A 163 -4.44 0.28 -4.69
CA SER A 163 -4.48 -0.73 -3.63
C SER A 163 -5.12 -2.05 -4.08
N MET A 164 -5.70 -2.06 -5.29
CA MET A 164 -6.48 -3.15 -5.89
C MET A 164 -7.75 -3.53 -5.12
N GLN A 165 -8.23 -2.66 -4.21
CA GLN A 165 -9.47 -2.90 -3.47
C GLN A 165 -10.73 -2.56 -4.28
N SER A 166 -10.59 -1.67 -5.28
CA SER A 166 -11.71 -1.15 -6.06
C SER A 166 -11.66 -1.53 -7.55
N THR A 167 -10.93 -2.59 -7.93
CA THR A 167 -10.82 -3.03 -9.32
C THR A 167 -12.19 -3.43 -9.89
N THR A 168 -12.56 -2.84 -11.02
CA THR A 168 -13.86 -3.06 -11.67
C THR A 168 -13.80 -4.06 -12.82
N SER A 169 -14.95 -4.60 -13.23
CA SER A 169 -15.03 -5.44 -14.44
C SER A 169 -14.62 -4.69 -15.71
N GLN A 170 -14.77 -3.37 -15.74
CA GLN A 170 -14.32 -2.55 -16.87
C GLN A 170 -12.79 -2.48 -16.92
N ASP A 171 -12.13 -2.37 -15.76
CA ASP A 171 -10.66 -2.39 -15.69
C ASP A 171 -10.12 -3.72 -16.19
N ILE A 172 -10.72 -4.84 -15.74
CA ILE A 172 -10.38 -6.18 -16.23
C ILE A 172 -10.60 -6.30 -17.74
N ALA A 173 -11.72 -5.78 -18.26
CA ALA A 173 -12.00 -5.78 -19.69
C ALA A 173 -10.99 -4.93 -20.50
N ASN A 174 -10.40 -3.91 -19.87
CA ASN A 174 -9.35 -3.07 -20.43
C ASN A 174 -7.95 -3.71 -20.30
N GLY A 175 -7.84 -4.90 -19.71
CA GLY A 175 -6.59 -5.65 -19.57
C GLY A 175 -5.86 -5.42 -18.25
N GLU A 176 -6.53 -4.85 -17.23
CA GLU A 176 -5.95 -4.71 -15.91
C GLU A 176 -5.65 -6.09 -15.29
N THR A 177 -4.46 -6.21 -14.72
CA THR A 177 -3.91 -7.40 -14.07
C THR A 177 -3.18 -6.96 -12.80
N TYR A 178 -2.89 -7.89 -11.89
CA TYR A 178 -2.04 -7.60 -10.74
C TYR A 178 -0.69 -6.98 -11.14
N LEU A 179 -0.04 -7.51 -12.19
CA LEU A 179 1.25 -7.01 -12.64
C LEU A 179 1.16 -5.60 -13.24
N SER A 180 0.10 -5.28 -13.99
CA SER A 180 -0.09 -3.92 -14.52
C SER A 180 -0.35 -2.91 -13.40
N ALA A 181 -1.19 -3.25 -12.42
CA ALA A 181 -1.45 -2.40 -11.25
C ALA A 181 -0.17 -2.15 -10.46
N MET A 182 0.60 -3.21 -10.16
CA MET A 182 1.88 -3.09 -9.47
C MET A 182 2.92 -2.31 -10.28
N ARG A 183 2.90 -2.37 -11.61
CA ARG A 183 3.78 -1.57 -12.47
C ARG A 183 3.32 -0.11 -12.54
N GLY A 184 2.02 0.15 -12.47
CA GLY A 184 1.46 1.48 -12.25
C GLY A 184 1.96 2.10 -10.93
N ASN A 185 1.87 1.32 -9.85
CA ASN A 185 2.40 1.70 -8.54
C ASN A 185 3.90 1.98 -8.56
N LEU A 186 4.68 1.24 -9.34
CA LEU A 186 6.10 1.52 -9.53
C LEU A 186 6.31 2.90 -10.12
N ASN A 187 5.57 3.28 -11.17
CA ASN A 187 5.69 4.61 -11.78
C ASN A 187 5.33 5.74 -10.79
N SER A 188 4.30 5.52 -9.97
CA SER A 188 3.93 6.44 -8.89
C SER A 188 5.03 6.54 -7.84
N LEU A 189 5.64 5.42 -7.47
CA LEU A 189 6.78 5.36 -6.54
C LEU A 189 7.97 6.14 -7.06
N LYS A 190 8.36 5.96 -8.33
CA LYS A 190 9.44 6.71 -8.98
C LYS A 190 9.21 8.21 -8.88
N THR A 191 8.00 8.64 -9.25
CA THR A 191 7.60 10.05 -9.19
C THR A 191 7.67 10.59 -7.75
N ALA A 192 7.17 9.83 -6.77
CA ALA A 192 7.16 10.22 -5.38
C ALA A 192 8.56 10.30 -4.76
N LEU A 193 9.45 9.41 -5.18
CA LEU A 193 10.81 9.31 -4.66
C LEU A 193 11.84 10.10 -5.50
N GLY A 194 11.41 10.79 -6.55
CA GLY A 194 12.25 11.67 -7.37
C GLY A 194 13.32 10.94 -8.17
N GLU A 195 13.00 9.73 -8.66
CA GLU A 195 13.73 9.07 -9.76
C GLU A 195 13.21 9.59 -11.11
#